data_AF-A0A0D3KAQ8-F1
#
_entry.id   AF-A0A0D3KAQ8-F1
#
_cell.length_a   1.000
_cell.length_b   1.000
_cell.length_c   1.000
_cell.angle_alpha   90.00
_cell.angle_beta   90.00
_cell.angle_gamma   90.00
#
_symmetry.space_group_name_H-M   'P 1'
#
loop_
_entity.id
_entity.type
_entity.pdbx_description
1 polymer ?
#
loop_
_entity_poly.entity_id
_entity_poly.type
_entity_poly.pdbx_seq_one_letter_code
_entity_poly.pdbx_strand_id
1 'polypeptide(L)'
;MTQPQPFPRLVSARDWMREFFLGVSEPHLLADRARHVVCDGGGELCFRHADGETLWRAGRFECPTVAELRRRLAEQQHVAVDALPITVADGVDIGRLQASLTTEDRALVQVASNFNALEVPSRGVPPDYGGLVTGYATDSTQGPAASFGVPAASLLRAHFPFFDGAAPASSWGQTAERQDAAAAVAALSGRIRVGWHVDAEVVFDRGPSRGTLALLPEGERPLVDQVLSAAVNLNDPLNAPRSDARETTRRLVAAALSAAYEGAYLAAALRGNRLLLLTLVGGGVFGNDEAAILDILPHYRRGARAVGAVLVA
;
A
#
# COMPACT_ATOMS: atom_id res chain seq x y z
N MET A 1 -40.06 9.41 -8.54
CA MET A 1 -39.80 8.12 -7.85
C MET A 1 -38.36 7.74 -8.15
N THR A 2 -37.45 8.01 -7.23
CA THR A 2 -36.07 7.48 -7.29
C THR A 2 -36.17 5.96 -7.23
N GLN A 3 -35.67 5.27 -8.24
CA GLN A 3 -35.56 3.81 -8.14
C GLN A 3 -34.70 3.48 -6.91
N PRO A 4 -35.03 2.43 -6.14
CA PRO A 4 -34.16 1.99 -5.07
C PRO A 4 -32.79 1.69 -5.67
N GLN A 5 -31.76 2.36 -5.17
CA GLN A 5 -30.36 2.05 -5.45
C GLN A 5 -30.19 0.53 -5.25
N PRO A 6 -29.74 -0.24 -6.27
CA PRO A 6 -29.55 -1.67 -6.10
C PRO A 6 -28.60 -1.88 -4.93
N PHE A 7 -28.96 -2.78 -4.01
CA PHE A 7 -28.08 -3.12 -2.90
C PHE A 7 -26.70 -3.53 -3.45
N PRO A 8 -25.60 -3.07 -2.83
CA PRO A 8 -24.28 -3.41 -3.31
C PRO A 8 -24.10 -4.93 -3.33
N ARG A 9 -23.58 -5.47 -4.42
CA ARG A 9 -23.31 -6.90 -4.52
C ARG A 9 -22.27 -7.27 -3.46
N LEU A 10 -22.62 -8.20 -2.58
CA LEU A 10 -21.75 -8.66 -1.51
C LEU A 10 -20.98 -9.91 -1.92
N VAL A 11 -19.75 -10.04 -1.43
CA VAL A 11 -18.90 -11.24 -1.59
C VAL A 11 -18.27 -11.65 -0.26
N SER A 12 -17.84 -12.90 -0.14
CA SER A 12 -17.14 -13.41 1.05
C SER A 12 -15.81 -12.68 1.26
N ALA A 13 -15.56 -12.15 2.46
CA ALA A 13 -14.26 -11.59 2.82
C ALA A 13 -13.14 -12.64 2.87
N ARG A 14 -13.48 -13.94 2.89
CA ARG A 14 -12.51 -15.04 2.88
C ARG A 14 -12.27 -15.63 1.50
N ASP A 15 -13.24 -15.48 0.59
CA ASP A 15 -13.24 -16.15 -0.71
C ASP A 15 -13.43 -15.22 -1.90
N TRP A 16 -13.39 -13.89 -1.69
CA TRP A 16 -13.57 -12.85 -2.71
C TRP A 16 -12.72 -13.09 -3.97
N MET A 17 -11.51 -13.63 -3.81
CA MET A 17 -10.61 -13.89 -4.91
C MET A 17 -11.16 -14.97 -5.85
N ARG A 18 -11.70 -16.06 -5.29
CA ARG A 18 -12.29 -17.15 -6.06
C ARG A 18 -13.70 -16.83 -6.53
N GLU A 19 -14.51 -16.18 -5.69
CA GLU A 19 -15.93 -15.93 -5.96
C GLU A 19 -16.16 -14.80 -6.97
N PHE A 20 -15.22 -13.87 -7.09
CA PHE A 20 -15.41 -12.67 -7.90
C PHE A 20 -14.18 -12.23 -8.70
N PHE A 21 -13.00 -12.17 -8.09
CA PHE A 21 -11.88 -11.42 -8.68
C PHE A 21 -11.09 -12.22 -9.74
N LEU A 22 -10.56 -13.41 -9.43
CA LEU A 22 -9.80 -14.24 -10.39
C LEU A 22 -10.44 -15.59 -10.72
N GLY A 23 -11.50 -16.00 -10.02
CA GLY A 23 -12.12 -17.31 -10.25
C GLY A 23 -11.29 -18.46 -9.68
N VAL A 24 -10.18 -18.16 -9.02
CA VAL A 24 -9.26 -19.10 -8.36
C VAL A 24 -8.86 -18.57 -6.99
N SER A 25 -8.47 -19.46 -6.09
CA SER A 25 -7.90 -19.03 -4.81
C SER A 25 -6.42 -18.65 -4.93
N GLU A 26 -5.89 -17.94 -3.94
CA GLU A 26 -4.49 -17.50 -3.91
C GLU A 26 -3.50 -18.67 -4.08
N PRO A 27 -3.64 -19.85 -3.42
CA PRO A 27 -2.76 -20.99 -3.67
C PRO A 27 -2.78 -21.48 -5.12
N HIS A 28 -3.93 -21.45 -5.79
CA HIS A 28 -4.05 -21.86 -7.20
C HIS A 28 -3.36 -20.85 -8.12
N LEU A 29 -3.47 -19.55 -7.83
CA LEU A 29 -2.70 -18.52 -8.52
C LEU A 29 -1.19 -18.76 -8.38
N LEU A 30 -0.70 -19.09 -7.19
CA LEU A 30 0.72 -19.35 -6.97
C LEU A 30 1.19 -20.62 -7.70
N ALA A 31 0.33 -21.63 -7.80
CA ALA A 31 0.63 -22.86 -8.54
C ALA A 31 0.72 -22.65 -10.06
N ASP A 32 -0.02 -21.69 -10.63
CA ASP A 32 -0.04 -21.41 -12.07
C ASP A 32 -0.11 -19.89 -12.38
N ARG A 33 0.93 -19.16 -11.94
CA ARG A 33 1.00 -17.70 -12.09
C ARG A 33 0.87 -17.25 -13.55
N ALA A 34 1.50 -17.97 -14.47
CA ALA A 34 1.59 -17.61 -15.88
C ALA A 34 0.22 -17.61 -16.58
N ARG A 35 -0.71 -18.48 -16.17
CA ARG A 35 -2.06 -18.52 -16.73
C ARG A 35 -2.89 -17.27 -16.42
N HIS A 36 -2.62 -16.65 -15.27
CA HIS A 36 -3.44 -15.59 -14.69
C HIS A 36 -2.84 -14.19 -14.83
N VAL A 37 -1.73 -14.03 -15.54
CA VAL A 37 -1.11 -12.72 -15.76
C VAL A 37 -0.90 -12.47 -17.25
N VAL A 38 -1.09 -11.22 -17.66
CA VAL A 38 -0.69 -10.71 -18.97
C VAL A 38 -0.01 -9.37 -18.79
N CYS A 39 0.87 -9.02 -19.72
CA CYS A 39 1.44 -7.69 -19.83
C CYS A 39 0.78 -6.99 -21.03
N ASP A 40 0.24 -5.80 -20.83
CA ASP A 40 -0.35 -5.02 -21.91
C ASP A 40 0.74 -4.40 -22.81
N GLY A 41 0.34 -3.78 -23.93
CA GLY A 41 1.28 -3.16 -24.86
C GLY A 41 2.08 -1.98 -24.28
N GLY A 42 1.66 -1.45 -23.12
CA GLY A 42 2.34 -0.39 -22.37
C GLY A 42 3.26 -0.91 -21.26
N GLY A 43 3.37 -2.22 -21.08
CA GLY A 43 4.19 -2.82 -20.03
C GLY A 43 3.48 -2.95 -18.67
N GLU A 44 2.18 -2.64 -18.59
CA GLU A 44 1.41 -2.79 -17.36
C GLU A 44 0.91 -4.23 -17.21
N LEU A 45 1.01 -4.78 -15.99
CA LEU A 45 0.46 -6.11 -15.71
C LEU A 45 -1.05 -6.04 -15.51
N CYS A 46 -1.75 -7.00 -16.10
CA CYS A 46 -3.16 -7.23 -15.85
C CYS A 46 -3.35 -8.68 -15.39
N PHE A 47 -4.26 -8.89 -14.44
CA PHE A 47 -4.64 -10.21 -13.99
C PHE A 47 -5.85 -10.73 -14.74
N ARG A 48 -5.73 -11.94 -15.29
CA ARG A 48 -6.79 -12.61 -16.05
C ARG A 48 -7.61 -13.52 -15.15
N HIS A 49 -8.92 -13.29 -15.13
CA HIS A 49 -9.89 -14.16 -14.49
C HIS A 49 -9.94 -15.54 -15.18
N ALA A 50 -10.36 -16.56 -14.44
CA ALA A 50 -10.44 -17.94 -14.92
C ALA A 50 -11.43 -18.16 -16.09
N ASP A 51 -12.35 -17.22 -16.33
CA ASP A 51 -13.24 -17.22 -17.51
C ASP A 51 -12.48 -16.97 -18.83
N GLY A 52 -11.27 -16.44 -18.77
CA GLY A 52 -10.44 -16.11 -19.92
C GLY A 52 -10.70 -14.75 -20.56
N GLU A 53 -11.74 -14.03 -20.12
CA GLU A 53 -12.22 -12.78 -20.74
C GLU A 53 -11.99 -11.58 -19.83
N THR A 54 -12.23 -11.72 -18.52
CA THR A 54 -12.15 -10.58 -17.58
C THR A 54 -10.69 -10.28 -17.22
N LEU A 55 -10.31 -9.00 -17.33
CA LEU A 55 -8.96 -8.50 -17.03
C LEU A 55 -9.00 -7.39 -15.98
N TRP A 56 -8.08 -7.46 -15.02
CA TRP A 56 -7.93 -6.49 -13.95
C TRP A 56 -6.58 -5.80 -14.04
N ARG A 57 -6.58 -4.50 -14.29
CA ARG A 57 -5.35 -3.70 -14.33
C ARG A 57 -4.69 -3.69 -12.96
N ALA A 58 -3.39 -3.97 -12.92
CA ALA A 58 -2.66 -3.98 -11.66
C ALA A 58 -2.06 -2.61 -11.30
N GLY A 59 -2.09 -1.62 -12.20
CA GLY A 59 -1.33 -0.39 -12.03
C GLY A 59 0.17 -0.65 -12.12
N ARG A 60 0.99 0.26 -11.58
CA ARG A 60 2.45 0.12 -11.58
C ARG A 60 3.01 0.19 -10.17
N PHE A 61 3.96 -0.69 -9.87
CA PHE A 61 4.62 -0.78 -8.57
C PHE A 61 6.13 -0.63 -8.72
N GLU A 62 6.75 0.19 -7.88
CA GLU A 62 8.19 0.30 -7.75
C GLU A 62 8.61 0.57 -6.29
N CYS A 63 9.87 0.29 -5.96
CA CYS A 63 10.45 0.56 -4.63
C CYS A 63 11.58 1.60 -4.70
N PRO A 64 11.30 2.87 -5.02
CA PRO A 64 12.32 3.91 -5.08
C PRO A 64 12.82 4.29 -3.69
N THR A 65 14.08 4.69 -3.62
CA THR A 65 14.64 5.38 -2.44
C THR A 65 14.08 6.79 -2.32
N VAL A 66 14.00 7.31 -1.10
CA VAL A 66 13.64 8.72 -0.86
C VAL A 66 14.56 9.66 -1.62
N ALA A 67 15.87 9.35 -1.73
CA ALA A 67 16.80 10.13 -2.53
C ALA A 67 16.46 10.16 -4.03
N GLU A 68 16.01 9.03 -4.59
CA GLU A 68 15.54 8.98 -5.98
C GLU A 68 14.27 9.80 -6.18
N LEU A 69 13.31 9.71 -5.27
CA LEU A 69 12.10 10.53 -5.32
C LEU A 69 12.42 12.03 -5.29
N ARG A 70 13.34 12.46 -4.39
CA ARG A 70 13.82 13.86 -4.36
C ARG A 70 14.45 14.28 -5.68
N ARG A 71 15.31 13.43 -6.25
CA ARG A 71 15.99 13.71 -7.53
C ARG A 71 14.99 13.86 -8.67
N ARG A 72 14.06 12.91 -8.81
CA ARG A 72 12.99 12.94 -9.81
C ARG A 72 12.15 14.22 -9.69
N LEU A 73 11.83 14.64 -8.46
CA LEU A 73 11.04 15.86 -8.23
C LEU A 73 11.81 17.13 -8.60
N ALA A 74 13.12 17.17 -8.33
CA ALA A 74 13.98 18.30 -8.68
C ALA A 74 14.18 18.43 -10.21
N GLU A 75 14.14 17.33 -10.95
CA GLU A 75 14.24 17.30 -12.41
C GLU A 75 12.97 17.83 -13.11
N GLN A 76 11.80 17.73 -12.46
CA GLN A 76 10.58 18.32 -12.98
C GLN A 76 10.59 19.85 -12.75
N GLN A 77 10.56 20.65 -13.82
CA GLN A 77 10.40 22.12 -13.71
C GLN A 77 9.02 22.44 -13.12
N HIS A 78 8.97 23.13 -11.98
CA HIS A 78 7.69 23.42 -11.32
C HIS A 78 7.67 24.77 -10.60
N VAL A 79 6.49 25.37 -10.62
CA VAL A 79 6.12 26.63 -9.97
C VAL A 79 5.86 26.38 -8.47
N ALA A 80 6.29 27.30 -7.61
CA ALA A 80 6.07 27.24 -6.16
C ALA A 80 4.58 27.43 -5.81
N VAL A 81 4.04 26.57 -4.94
CA VAL A 81 2.67 26.69 -4.41
C VAL A 81 2.69 26.29 -2.93
N ASP A 82 1.89 26.96 -2.10
CA ASP A 82 1.86 26.81 -0.63
C ASP A 82 1.39 25.42 -0.17
N ALA A 83 1.86 25.01 1.02
CA ALA A 83 1.46 23.77 1.67
C ALA A 83 0.06 23.89 2.29
N LEU A 84 -0.79 22.88 2.12
CA LEU A 84 -2.14 22.84 2.69
C LEU A 84 -2.13 22.33 4.15
N PRO A 85 -3.14 22.69 4.96
CA PRO A 85 -3.25 22.22 6.35
C PRO A 85 -3.40 20.69 6.44
N ILE A 86 -2.97 20.13 7.57
CA ILE A 86 -3.17 18.73 7.95
C ILE A 86 -4.41 18.74 8.84
N THR A 87 -5.39 17.92 8.49
CA THR A 87 -6.56 17.66 9.33
C THR A 87 -6.39 16.29 9.97
N VAL A 88 -6.67 16.16 11.26
CA VAL A 88 -6.69 14.86 11.94
C VAL A 88 -8.12 14.35 11.95
N ALA A 89 -8.32 13.08 11.58
CA ALA A 89 -9.61 12.42 11.58
C ALA A 89 -9.49 11.07 12.31
N ASP A 90 -10.12 11.00 13.48
CA ASP A 90 -10.11 9.80 14.32
C ASP A 90 -11.23 8.82 13.94
N GLY A 91 -10.97 7.52 14.10
CA GLY A 91 -11.98 6.48 13.93
C GLY A 91 -12.38 6.23 12.48
N VAL A 92 -11.48 6.56 11.55
CA VAL A 92 -11.70 6.38 10.11
C VAL A 92 -11.18 5.02 9.65
N ASP A 93 -12.06 4.19 9.09
CA ASP A 93 -11.63 3.01 8.33
C ASP A 93 -11.10 3.48 6.97
N ILE A 94 -9.77 3.45 6.82
CA ILE A 94 -9.09 3.89 5.60
C ILE A 94 -9.52 3.13 4.34
N GLY A 95 -9.98 1.88 4.47
CA GLY A 95 -10.53 1.13 3.34
C GLY A 95 -11.91 1.63 2.92
N ARG A 96 -12.76 1.97 3.90
CA ARG A 96 -14.05 2.65 3.62
C ARG A 96 -13.84 4.02 2.99
N LEU A 97 -12.86 4.77 3.52
CA LEU A 97 -12.54 6.09 2.98
C LEU A 97 -12.09 5.97 1.53
N GLN A 98 -11.17 5.05 1.21
CA GLN A 98 -10.74 4.77 -0.17
C GLN A 98 -11.89 4.46 -1.11
N ALA A 99 -12.85 3.64 -0.67
CA ALA A 99 -14.01 3.27 -1.47
C ALA A 99 -15.00 4.42 -1.71
N SER A 100 -14.94 5.50 -0.91
CA SER A 100 -15.78 6.68 -1.06
C SER A 100 -15.20 7.78 -1.95
N LEU A 101 -13.95 7.62 -2.40
CA LEU A 101 -13.25 8.59 -3.25
C LEU A 101 -13.68 8.45 -4.72
N THR A 102 -13.31 9.45 -5.52
CA THR A 102 -13.29 9.35 -6.98
C THR A 102 -11.86 9.50 -7.53
N THR A 103 -11.63 9.11 -8.77
CA THR A 103 -10.33 9.29 -9.45
C THR A 103 -9.92 10.77 -9.52
N GLU A 104 -10.88 11.68 -9.62
CA GLU A 104 -10.69 13.13 -9.68
C GLU A 104 -10.18 13.73 -8.36
N ASP A 105 -10.39 13.05 -7.23
CA ASP A 105 -9.81 13.46 -5.94
C ASP A 105 -8.27 13.38 -5.97
N ARG A 106 -7.72 12.59 -6.90
CA ARG A 106 -6.28 12.37 -7.08
C ARG A 106 -5.63 12.00 -5.74
N ALA A 107 -6.18 11.00 -5.07
CA ALA A 107 -5.76 10.62 -3.74
C ALA A 107 -4.50 9.76 -3.75
N LEU A 108 -3.63 9.97 -2.78
CA LEU A 108 -2.55 9.06 -2.40
C LEU A 108 -2.77 8.58 -0.97
N VAL A 109 -2.64 7.28 -0.75
CA VAL A 109 -2.87 6.64 0.56
C VAL A 109 -1.57 6.09 1.13
N GLN A 110 -1.22 6.51 2.34
CA GLN A 110 -0.09 5.94 3.06
C GLN A 110 -0.51 4.65 3.78
N VAL A 111 0.09 3.54 3.37
CA VAL A 111 -0.17 2.21 3.91
C VAL A 111 0.91 1.84 4.91
N ALA A 112 0.52 1.52 6.14
CA ALA A 112 1.44 0.95 7.13
C ALA A 112 1.80 -0.48 6.72
N SER A 113 3.06 -0.69 6.35
CA SER A 113 3.56 -1.95 5.78
C SER A 113 4.82 -2.42 6.50
N ASN A 114 5.24 -3.67 6.26
CA ASN A 114 6.59 -4.09 6.58
C ASN A 114 7.59 -3.55 5.54
N PHE A 115 8.88 -3.70 5.84
CA PHE A 115 9.95 -3.30 4.92
C PHE A 115 9.91 -4.02 3.58
N ASN A 116 9.16 -5.10 3.36
CA ASN A 116 9.05 -5.73 2.03
C ASN A 116 7.89 -5.18 1.18
N ALA A 117 7.31 -4.03 1.59
CA ALA A 117 6.09 -3.47 1.00
C ALA A 117 4.88 -4.43 1.07
N LEU A 118 4.83 -5.29 2.10
CA LEU A 118 3.72 -6.18 2.38
C LEU A 118 3.26 -6.10 3.84
N GLU A 119 1.98 -6.41 4.04
CA GLU A 119 1.30 -6.45 5.33
C GLU A 119 1.37 -7.87 5.92
N VAL A 120 2.55 -8.50 5.87
CA VAL A 120 2.75 -9.83 6.46
C VAL A 120 2.48 -9.81 7.97
N PRO A 121 1.77 -10.82 8.54
CA PRO A 121 1.40 -10.82 9.96
C PRO A 121 2.60 -10.82 10.91
N SER A 122 3.71 -11.45 10.50
CA SER A 122 4.97 -11.45 11.24
C SER A 122 6.15 -11.78 10.31
N ARG A 123 7.38 -11.47 10.75
CA ARG A 123 8.62 -11.74 10.01
C ARG A 123 8.84 -13.23 9.68
N GLY A 124 8.23 -14.13 10.45
CA GLY A 124 8.39 -15.58 10.28
C GLY A 124 7.43 -16.20 9.27
N VAL A 125 6.45 -15.44 8.77
CA VAL A 125 5.49 -15.93 7.77
C VAL A 125 6.03 -15.59 6.37
N PRO A 126 6.30 -16.60 5.52
CA PRO A 126 6.77 -16.34 4.17
C PRO A 126 5.65 -15.65 3.36
N PRO A 127 5.94 -14.68 2.46
CA PRO A 127 4.90 -13.98 1.70
C PRO A 127 4.04 -14.86 0.78
N ASP A 128 4.56 -16.02 0.35
CA ASP A 128 3.98 -16.91 -0.65
C ASP A 128 3.24 -18.12 -0.04
N TYR A 129 2.82 -18.06 1.23
CA TYR A 129 2.05 -19.13 1.88
C TYR A 129 0.63 -19.34 1.31
N GLY A 130 0.21 -18.53 0.33
CA GLY A 130 -1.06 -18.69 -0.37
C GLY A 130 -2.28 -18.17 0.37
N GLY A 131 -2.11 -17.31 1.39
CA GLY A 131 -3.22 -16.67 2.08
C GLY A 131 -2.93 -15.24 2.53
N LEU A 132 -1.92 -14.59 1.93
CA LEU A 132 -1.47 -13.27 2.32
C LEU A 132 -2.48 -12.21 1.88
N VAL A 133 -2.66 -12.09 0.57
CA VAL A 133 -3.47 -11.01 -0.02
C VAL A 133 -4.96 -11.25 0.26
N THR A 134 -5.41 -12.50 0.17
CA THR A 134 -6.78 -12.88 0.54
C THR A 134 -7.09 -12.57 2.01
N GLY A 135 -6.10 -12.71 2.90
CA GLY A 135 -6.22 -12.45 4.32
C GLY A 135 -6.50 -10.98 4.67
N TYR A 136 -6.08 -10.03 3.83
CA TYR A 136 -6.19 -8.59 4.13
C TYR A 136 -7.62 -8.13 4.42
N ALA A 137 -8.60 -8.73 3.76
CA ALA A 137 -10.01 -8.41 3.96
C ALA A 137 -10.52 -8.72 5.38
N THR A 138 -9.88 -9.67 6.08
CA THR A 138 -10.28 -10.11 7.43
C THR A 138 -9.38 -9.60 8.54
N ASP A 139 -8.24 -8.98 8.19
CA ASP A 139 -7.32 -8.37 9.14
C ASP A 139 -7.74 -6.92 9.44
N SER A 140 -7.80 -6.59 10.72
CA SER A 140 -8.24 -5.28 11.23
C SER A 140 -7.11 -4.31 11.52
N THR A 141 -5.86 -4.67 11.25
CA THR A 141 -4.72 -3.76 11.37
C THR A 141 -4.72 -2.74 10.22
N GLN A 142 -4.06 -1.59 10.43
CA GLN A 142 -4.14 -0.44 9.53
C GLN A 142 -3.63 -0.74 8.10
N GLY A 143 -2.56 -1.53 7.96
CA GLY A 143 -2.02 -1.91 6.65
C GLY A 143 -3.00 -2.70 5.78
N PRO A 144 -3.47 -3.86 6.27
CA PRO A 144 -4.49 -4.65 5.60
C PRO A 144 -5.79 -3.88 5.32
N ALA A 145 -6.24 -3.04 6.27
CA ALA A 145 -7.39 -2.17 6.07
C ALA A 145 -7.21 -1.18 4.90
N ALA A 146 -6.00 -0.69 4.68
CA ALA A 146 -5.69 0.17 3.54
C ALA A 146 -5.49 -0.61 2.22
N SER A 147 -5.41 -1.94 2.27
CA SER A 147 -4.96 -2.77 1.14
C SER A 147 -6.04 -3.66 0.55
N PHE A 148 -7.00 -4.14 1.35
CA PHE A 148 -8.01 -5.09 0.88
C PHE A 148 -8.84 -4.55 -0.29
N GLY A 149 -9.01 -3.22 -0.37
CA GLY A 149 -9.80 -2.56 -1.40
C GLY A 149 -9.17 -2.64 -2.80
N VAL A 150 -7.86 -2.86 -2.90
CA VAL A 150 -7.09 -2.79 -4.15
C VAL A 150 -6.48 -4.16 -4.51
N PRO A 151 -7.30 -5.16 -4.90
CA PRO A 151 -6.86 -6.55 -5.00
C PRO A 151 -5.76 -6.78 -6.06
N ALA A 152 -5.89 -6.18 -7.24
CA ALA A 152 -4.90 -6.31 -8.31
C ALA A 152 -3.54 -5.73 -7.88
N ALA A 153 -3.55 -4.53 -7.32
CA ALA A 153 -2.36 -3.88 -6.80
C ALA A 153 -1.67 -4.72 -5.71
N SER A 154 -2.47 -5.28 -4.80
CA SER A 154 -1.98 -6.14 -3.71
C SER A 154 -1.35 -7.44 -4.20
N LEU A 155 -1.92 -8.08 -5.23
CA LEU A 155 -1.31 -9.26 -5.85
C LEU A 155 -0.02 -8.92 -6.59
N LEU A 156 0.05 -7.78 -7.28
CA LEU A 156 1.25 -7.36 -7.99
C LEU A 156 2.44 -7.27 -7.04
N ARG A 157 2.31 -6.50 -5.96
CA ARG A 157 3.40 -6.30 -4.99
C ARG A 157 3.79 -7.57 -4.23
N ALA A 158 2.85 -8.50 -4.00
CA ALA A 158 3.12 -9.74 -3.29
C ALA A 158 3.75 -10.82 -4.19
N HIS A 159 3.13 -11.07 -5.34
CA HIS A 159 3.35 -12.30 -6.10
C HIS A 159 3.98 -12.08 -7.47
N PHE A 160 4.12 -10.83 -7.91
CA PHE A 160 4.67 -10.44 -9.20
C PHE A 160 5.62 -9.22 -9.18
N PRO A 161 6.23 -8.75 -8.07
CA PRO A 161 7.06 -7.54 -8.10
C PRO A 161 8.34 -7.74 -8.91
N PHE A 162 8.74 -8.98 -9.17
CA PHE A 162 9.89 -9.36 -9.99
C PHE A 162 9.49 -9.98 -11.32
N PHE A 163 8.29 -9.67 -11.83
CA PHE A 163 7.82 -10.22 -13.08
C PHE A 163 8.82 -9.97 -14.21
N ASP A 164 9.19 -11.05 -14.87
CA ASP A 164 9.97 -11.05 -16.11
C ASP A 164 9.45 -12.21 -16.96
N GLY A 165 8.83 -11.89 -18.10
CA GLY A 165 8.24 -12.90 -18.99
C GLY A 165 9.24 -13.90 -19.56
N ALA A 166 10.55 -13.63 -19.47
CA ALA A 166 11.61 -14.56 -19.84
C ALA A 166 12.06 -15.47 -18.68
N ALA A 167 11.76 -15.09 -17.43
CA ALA A 167 12.14 -15.85 -16.23
C ALA A 167 11.07 -16.88 -15.83
N PRO A 168 11.44 -17.95 -15.09
CA PRO A 168 10.47 -18.91 -14.58
C PRO A 168 9.44 -18.25 -13.66
N ALA A 169 8.16 -18.60 -13.81
CA ALA A 169 7.06 -17.99 -13.07
C ALA A 169 7.18 -18.13 -11.54
N SER A 170 7.84 -19.18 -11.06
CA SER A 170 8.16 -19.36 -9.64
C SER A 170 9.08 -18.28 -9.04
N SER A 171 9.78 -17.51 -9.89
CA SER A 171 10.72 -16.46 -9.46
C SER A 171 10.11 -15.06 -9.40
N TRP A 172 8.87 -14.86 -9.89
CA TRP A 172 8.26 -13.53 -10.01
C TRP A 172 7.80 -12.93 -8.68
N GLY A 173 7.48 -13.78 -7.69
CA GLY A 173 6.92 -13.38 -6.41
C GLY A 173 7.95 -13.14 -5.32
N GLN A 174 7.50 -12.50 -4.24
CA GLN A 174 8.27 -12.47 -3.00
C GLN A 174 8.17 -13.82 -2.29
N THR A 175 9.29 -14.31 -1.75
CA THR A 175 9.39 -15.54 -0.94
C THR A 175 10.08 -15.25 0.38
N ALA A 176 10.35 -16.25 1.21
CA ALA A 176 11.21 -16.08 2.39
C ALA A 176 12.66 -15.68 2.00
N GLU A 177 13.14 -16.15 0.85
CA GLU A 177 14.52 -15.98 0.38
C GLU A 177 14.70 -14.77 -0.54
N ARG A 178 13.60 -14.27 -1.14
CA ARG A 178 13.63 -13.14 -2.08
C ARG A 178 12.50 -12.17 -1.77
N GLN A 179 12.83 -11.06 -1.11
CA GLN A 179 11.87 -10.00 -0.81
C GLN A 179 12.30 -8.69 -1.45
N ASP A 180 11.33 -7.85 -1.78
CA ASP A 180 11.60 -6.49 -2.27
C ASP A 180 11.87 -5.58 -1.06
N ALA A 181 13.02 -5.82 -0.42
CA ALA A 181 13.36 -5.22 0.84
C ALA A 181 13.59 -3.70 0.68
N ALA A 182 12.72 -2.94 1.33
CA ALA A 182 12.67 -1.49 1.35
C ALA A 182 13.66 -0.83 2.32
N ALA A 183 14.53 -1.55 3.03
CA ALA A 183 15.79 -0.96 3.52
C ALA A 183 16.80 -1.96 4.10
N ALA A 184 18.06 -1.81 3.67
CA ALA A 184 19.20 -1.93 4.55
C ALA A 184 19.36 -0.61 5.31
N VAL A 185 18.93 -0.55 6.58
CA VAL A 185 18.78 0.68 7.38
C VAL A 185 20.12 1.28 7.86
N ALA A 186 21.26 0.84 7.34
CA ALA A 186 22.56 1.14 7.95
C ALA A 186 23.18 2.51 7.60
N ALA A 187 22.61 3.31 6.69
CA ALA A 187 23.17 4.64 6.39
C ALA A 187 22.16 5.62 5.78
N LEU A 188 21.69 6.58 6.59
CA LEU A 188 20.96 7.81 6.19
C LEU A 188 19.57 7.58 5.55
N SER A 189 18.56 8.34 6.01
CA SER A 189 17.16 8.25 5.56
C SER A 189 16.95 8.24 4.04
N GLY A 190 17.84 8.90 3.29
CA GLY A 190 17.79 8.93 1.82
C GLY A 190 17.95 7.58 1.12
N ARG A 191 18.48 6.54 1.78
CA ARG A 191 18.63 5.19 1.20
C ARG A 191 17.47 4.25 1.51
N ILE A 192 16.56 4.66 2.40
CA ILE A 192 15.35 3.90 2.69
C ILE A 192 14.44 4.01 1.47
N ARG A 193 13.91 2.87 1.05
CA ARG A 193 12.91 2.79 -0.01
C ARG A 193 11.52 2.83 0.59
N VAL A 194 10.57 3.23 -0.23
CA VAL A 194 9.14 3.08 0.03
C VAL A 194 8.55 2.30 -1.12
N GLY A 195 7.56 1.44 -0.84
CA GLY A 195 6.80 0.83 -1.92
C GLY A 195 5.87 1.89 -2.51
N TRP A 196 5.93 2.14 -3.81
CA TRP A 196 5.11 3.13 -4.46
C TRP A 196 4.29 2.47 -5.56
N HIS A 197 2.98 2.45 -5.34
CA HIS A 197 2.00 1.91 -6.25
C HIS A 197 1.19 3.04 -6.87
N VAL A 198 1.07 3.09 -8.19
CA VAL A 198 0.26 4.07 -8.90
C VAL A 198 -0.86 3.41 -9.67
N ASP A 199 -1.98 4.13 -9.80
CA ASP A 199 -3.17 3.70 -10.54
C ASP A 199 -3.78 2.40 -9.97
N ALA A 200 -3.85 2.27 -8.64
CA ALA A 200 -4.49 1.13 -7.97
C ALA A 200 -6.02 1.27 -7.97
N GLU A 201 -6.73 0.37 -8.65
CA GLU A 201 -8.19 0.37 -8.68
C GLU A 201 -8.78 -0.15 -7.37
N VAL A 202 -9.64 0.65 -6.74
CA VAL A 202 -10.42 0.24 -5.57
C VAL A 202 -11.66 -0.52 -6.03
N VAL A 203 -11.75 -1.79 -5.68
CA VAL A 203 -12.81 -2.72 -6.08
C VAL A 203 -13.81 -2.99 -4.95
N PHE A 204 -13.33 -2.95 -3.71
CA PHE A 204 -14.10 -3.35 -2.53
C PHE A 204 -14.24 -2.22 -1.50
N ASP A 205 -15.47 -2.08 -0.98
CA ASP A 205 -15.76 -1.47 0.32
C ASP A 205 -15.98 -2.57 1.38
N ARG A 206 -15.97 -2.18 2.66
CA ARG A 206 -16.41 -3.02 3.78
C ARG A 206 -17.91 -3.31 3.67
N GLY A 207 -18.27 -4.60 3.71
CA GLY A 207 -19.66 -5.02 3.80
C GLY A 207 -20.28 -4.77 5.18
N PRO A 208 -21.55 -5.16 5.36
CA PRO A 208 -22.29 -4.96 6.62
C PRO A 208 -21.74 -5.80 7.79
N SER A 209 -20.92 -6.81 7.52
CA SER A 209 -20.27 -7.65 8.53
C SER A 209 -18.78 -7.84 8.22
N ARG A 210 -18.01 -8.26 9.23
CA ARG A 210 -16.58 -8.61 9.05
C ARG A 210 -16.35 -9.74 8.03
N GLY A 211 -17.36 -10.57 7.75
CA GLY A 211 -17.27 -11.69 6.81
C GLY A 211 -17.59 -11.32 5.36
N THR A 212 -17.90 -10.05 5.07
CA THR A 212 -18.43 -9.61 3.78
C THR A 212 -17.73 -8.36 3.27
N LEU A 213 -17.47 -8.31 1.96
CA LEU A 213 -17.07 -7.11 1.23
C LEU A 213 -18.23 -6.65 0.35
N ALA A 214 -18.33 -5.35 0.13
CA ALA A 214 -19.25 -4.75 -0.83
C ALA A 214 -18.49 -4.40 -2.10
N LEU A 215 -19.02 -4.79 -3.25
CA LEU A 215 -18.42 -4.47 -4.55
C LEU A 215 -18.80 -3.06 -4.98
N LEU A 216 -17.79 -2.30 -5.40
CA LEU A 216 -18.01 -1.03 -6.08
C LEU A 216 -18.46 -1.28 -7.54
N PRO A 217 -19.46 -0.52 -8.04
CA PRO A 217 -19.87 -0.58 -9.44
C PRO A 217 -18.68 -0.32 -10.37
N GLU A 218 -18.58 -1.04 -11.49
CA GLU A 218 -17.41 -0.98 -12.39
C GLU A 218 -17.08 0.42 -12.91
N GLY A 219 -18.09 1.26 -13.16
CA GLY A 219 -17.90 2.66 -13.57
C GLY A 219 -17.65 3.66 -12.44
N GLU A 220 -17.65 3.21 -11.19
CA GLU A 220 -17.51 4.04 -9.98
C GLU A 220 -16.28 3.67 -9.14
N ARG A 221 -15.40 2.79 -9.66
CA ARG A 221 -14.18 2.37 -8.97
C ARG A 221 -13.11 3.47 -9.05
N PRO A 222 -12.71 4.11 -7.94
CA PRO A 222 -11.65 5.10 -7.98
C PRO A 222 -10.29 4.46 -8.22
N LEU A 223 -9.43 5.18 -8.94
CA LEU A 223 -8.00 4.93 -8.93
C LEU A 223 -7.35 5.76 -7.83
N VAL A 224 -6.57 5.09 -6.98
CA VAL A 224 -5.75 5.72 -5.94
C VAL A 224 -4.28 5.37 -6.13
N ASP A 225 -3.39 6.27 -5.74
CA ASP A 225 -1.98 5.93 -5.57
C ASP A 225 -1.77 5.45 -4.12
N GLN A 226 -0.82 4.55 -3.87
CA GLN A 226 -0.47 4.08 -2.52
C GLN A 226 1.03 4.18 -2.28
N VAL A 227 1.42 4.59 -1.07
CA VAL A 227 2.80 4.54 -0.59
C VAL A 227 2.88 3.64 0.64
N LEU A 228 3.52 2.50 0.46
CA LEU A 228 3.76 1.48 1.47
C LEU A 228 4.99 1.87 2.28
N SER A 229 4.73 2.22 3.52
CA SER A 229 5.70 2.80 4.44
C SER A 229 5.99 1.86 5.60
N ALA A 230 7.26 1.61 5.85
CA ALA A 230 7.70 0.78 6.97
C ALA A 230 8.07 1.62 8.20
N ALA A 231 7.70 1.12 9.38
CA ALA A 231 8.23 1.58 10.65
C ALA A 231 8.98 0.45 11.37
N VAL A 232 9.82 0.82 12.32
CA VAL A 232 10.48 -0.15 13.21
C VAL A 232 9.44 -0.66 14.22
N ASN A 233 9.30 -1.99 14.31
CA ASN A 233 8.47 -2.61 15.33
C ASN A 233 9.25 -2.70 16.66
N LEU A 234 8.95 -1.81 17.61
CA LEU A 234 9.60 -1.76 18.93
C LEU A 234 9.07 -2.83 19.90
N ASN A 235 7.89 -3.39 19.62
CA ASN A 235 7.30 -4.49 20.40
C ASN A 235 7.84 -5.87 20.01
N ASP A 236 8.54 -5.97 18.90
CA ASP A 236 9.25 -7.19 18.50
C ASP A 236 10.49 -7.38 19.41
N PRO A 237 10.58 -8.50 20.16
CA PRO A 237 11.69 -8.76 21.08
C PRO A 237 13.07 -8.74 20.42
N LEU A 238 13.15 -9.01 19.11
CA LEU A 238 14.41 -8.93 18.36
C LEU A 238 14.88 -7.48 18.15
N ASN A 239 13.98 -6.51 18.23
CA ASN A 239 14.27 -5.07 18.11
C ASN A 239 14.35 -4.38 19.48
N ALA A 240 14.13 -5.11 20.59
CA ALA A 240 14.21 -4.57 21.94
C ALA A 240 15.61 -4.00 22.19
N PRO A 241 15.74 -2.69 22.48
CA PRO A 241 17.04 -2.06 22.59
C PRO A 241 17.78 -2.61 23.80
N ARG A 242 18.92 -3.28 23.56
CA ARG A 242 19.95 -3.46 24.60
C ARG A 242 20.40 -2.07 25.08
N SER A 243 20.84 -1.96 26.34
CA SER A 243 21.16 -0.68 26.97
C SER A 243 22.17 0.17 26.18
N ASP A 244 23.07 -0.47 25.45
CA ASP A 244 24.09 0.09 24.56
C ASP A 244 23.58 0.46 23.15
N ALA A 245 22.41 -0.04 22.73
CA ALA A 245 21.85 0.15 21.40
C ALA A 245 20.73 1.21 21.32
N ARG A 246 20.31 1.81 22.45
CA ARG A 246 19.16 2.73 22.53
C ARG A 246 19.23 3.90 21.55
N GLU A 247 20.39 4.55 21.46
CA GLU A 247 20.60 5.69 20.55
C GLU A 247 20.54 5.25 19.09
N THR A 248 21.14 4.10 18.76
CA THR A 248 21.05 3.51 17.42
C THR A 248 19.60 3.19 17.05
N THR A 249 18.85 2.52 17.93
CA THR A 249 17.42 2.23 17.73
C THR A 249 16.61 3.52 17.53
N ARG A 250 16.84 4.55 18.35
CA ARG A 250 16.17 5.86 18.20
C ARG A 250 16.44 6.49 16.82
N ARG A 251 17.69 6.44 16.35
CA ARG A 251 18.05 6.95 15.02
C ARG A 251 17.40 6.14 13.89
N LEU A 252 17.31 4.82 14.05
CA LEU A 252 16.64 3.94 13.08
C LEU A 252 15.14 4.23 13.00
N VAL A 253 14.46 4.37 14.15
CA VAL A 253 13.04 4.76 14.22
C VAL A 253 12.84 6.10 13.53
N ALA A 254 13.62 7.12 13.92
CA ALA A 254 13.52 8.45 13.33
C ALA A 254 13.75 8.42 11.82
N ALA A 255 14.74 7.67 11.33
CA ALA A 255 15.02 7.54 9.90
C ALA A 255 13.90 6.82 9.13
N ALA A 256 13.32 5.75 9.70
CA ALA A 256 12.20 5.02 9.10
C ALA A 256 10.95 5.90 9.00
N LEU A 257 10.58 6.58 10.10
CA LEU A 257 9.46 7.54 10.11
C LEU A 257 9.72 8.70 9.14
N SER A 258 10.94 9.23 9.12
CA SER A 258 11.33 10.27 8.15
C SER A 258 11.07 9.83 6.72
N ALA A 259 11.55 8.64 6.36
CA ALA A 259 11.40 8.11 5.01
C ALA A 259 9.96 7.77 4.65
N ALA A 260 9.16 7.28 5.60
CA ALA A 260 7.74 7.00 5.43
C ALA A 260 6.95 8.25 5.01
N TYR A 261 7.04 9.32 5.81
CA TYR A 261 6.28 10.54 5.55
C TYR A 261 6.85 11.33 4.38
N GLU A 262 8.18 11.46 4.30
CA GLU A 262 8.80 12.15 3.18
C GLU A 262 8.54 11.44 1.84
N GLY A 263 8.65 10.11 1.81
CA GLY A 263 8.34 9.32 0.63
C GLY A 263 6.91 9.51 0.15
N ALA A 264 5.93 9.50 1.06
CA ALA A 264 4.53 9.76 0.74
C ALA A 264 4.31 11.16 0.13
N TYR A 265 4.92 12.18 0.73
CA TYR A 265 4.85 13.56 0.26
C TYR A 265 5.52 13.77 -1.11
N LEU A 266 6.69 13.18 -1.33
CA LEU A 266 7.41 13.27 -2.61
C LEU A 266 6.68 12.52 -3.73
N ALA A 267 6.16 11.32 -3.44
CA ALA A 267 5.36 10.55 -4.38
C ALA A 267 4.09 11.31 -4.80
N ALA A 268 3.40 11.89 -3.82
CA ALA A 268 2.22 12.72 -4.06
C ALA A 268 2.54 13.92 -4.97
N ALA A 269 3.66 14.60 -4.70
CA ALA A 269 4.10 15.73 -5.51
C ALA A 269 4.46 15.33 -6.96
N LEU A 270 5.15 14.20 -7.15
CA LEU A 270 5.54 13.68 -8.48
C LEU A 270 4.35 13.33 -9.37
N ARG A 271 3.23 12.94 -8.76
CA ARG A 271 1.97 12.59 -9.43
C ARG A 271 0.99 13.74 -9.51
N GLY A 272 1.25 14.83 -8.79
CA GLY A 272 0.28 15.90 -8.59
C GLY A 272 -0.98 15.40 -7.90
N ASN A 273 -0.86 14.49 -6.92
CA ASN A 273 -1.97 14.15 -6.03
C ASN A 273 -2.39 15.39 -5.25
N ARG A 274 -3.70 15.51 -4.94
CA ARG A 274 -4.28 16.68 -4.26
C ARG A 274 -4.77 16.35 -2.86
N LEU A 275 -4.95 15.06 -2.59
CA LEU A 275 -5.36 14.51 -1.31
C LEU A 275 -4.35 13.46 -0.87
N LEU A 276 -3.79 13.61 0.33
CA LEU A 276 -2.88 12.65 0.96
C LEU A 276 -3.55 12.11 2.21
N LEU A 277 -3.86 10.83 2.21
CA LEU A 277 -4.38 10.13 3.37
C LEU A 277 -3.21 9.50 4.11
N LEU A 278 -2.75 10.15 5.17
CA LEU A 278 -1.66 9.68 6.02
C LEU A 278 -2.20 8.74 7.10
N THR A 279 -1.40 7.77 7.52
CA THR A 279 -1.70 6.93 8.69
C THR A 279 -0.66 7.18 9.77
N LEU A 280 -0.98 6.89 11.02
CA LEU A 280 0.00 6.90 12.12
C LEU A 280 0.94 5.70 12.01
N VAL A 281 1.85 5.72 11.02
CA VAL A 281 2.73 4.59 10.70
C VAL A 281 3.54 4.19 11.94
N GLY A 282 3.28 2.99 12.45
CA GLY A 282 3.96 2.41 13.60
C GLY A 282 3.42 2.83 14.98
N GLY A 283 2.42 3.70 15.06
CA GLY A 283 1.85 4.20 16.33
C GLY A 283 0.97 3.19 17.08
N GLY A 284 0.45 2.17 16.39
CA GLY A 284 -0.35 1.09 16.99
C GLY A 284 0.49 -0.12 17.43
N VAL A 285 0.36 -1.22 16.69
CA VAL A 285 0.98 -2.53 17.02
C VAL A 285 2.49 -2.46 17.23
N PHE A 286 3.18 -1.52 16.57
CA PHE A 286 4.64 -1.41 16.61
C PHE A 286 5.16 -0.60 17.81
N GLY A 287 4.29 0.07 18.57
CA GLY A 287 4.66 0.75 19.82
C GLY A 287 5.52 2.00 19.65
N ASN A 288 5.49 2.65 18.48
CA ASN A 288 6.16 3.94 18.31
C ASN A 288 5.35 5.03 19.03
N ASP A 289 6.04 6.01 19.61
CA ASP A 289 5.42 7.14 20.29
C ASP A 289 4.63 8.00 19.29
N GLU A 290 3.32 8.08 19.48
CA GLU A 290 2.42 8.86 18.63
C GLU A 290 2.79 10.35 18.63
N ALA A 291 3.21 10.91 19.77
CA ALA A 291 3.64 12.31 19.83
C ALA A 291 4.87 12.55 18.94
N ALA A 292 5.82 11.61 18.95
CA ALA A 292 7.00 11.68 18.09
C ALA A 292 6.65 11.54 16.60
N ILE A 293 5.62 10.76 16.26
CA ILE A 293 5.09 10.69 14.90
C ILE A 293 4.48 12.04 14.51
N LEU A 294 3.60 12.60 15.33
CA LEU A 294 2.94 13.88 15.05
C LEU A 294 3.93 15.04 14.90
N ASP A 295 5.01 15.06 15.70
CA ASP A 295 6.07 16.07 15.63
C ASP A 295 6.84 16.06 14.29
N ILE A 296 6.89 14.90 13.60
CA ILE A 296 7.62 14.75 12.33
C ILE A 296 6.80 15.26 11.13
N LEU A 297 5.46 15.18 11.21
CA LEU A 297 4.57 15.50 10.09
C LEU A 297 4.76 16.93 9.54
N PRO A 298 4.90 17.98 10.38
CA PRO A 298 5.09 19.34 9.89
C PRO A 298 6.40 19.55 9.14
N HIS A 299 7.42 18.70 9.36
CA HIS A 299 8.77 18.92 8.83
C HIS A 299 8.84 18.61 7.33
N TYR A 300 8.08 17.62 6.84
CA TYR A 300 8.06 17.21 5.44
C TYR A 300 7.07 17.99 4.56
N ARG A 301 6.36 18.95 5.15
CA ARG A 301 5.59 19.96 4.41
C ARG A 301 6.46 20.85 3.53
N ARG A 302 7.73 21.06 3.92
CA ARG A 302 8.67 21.90 3.16
C ARG A 302 9.22 21.12 1.96
N GLY A 303 8.40 21.01 0.91
CA GLY A 303 8.79 20.39 -0.37
C GLY A 303 7.65 19.75 -1.14
N ALA A 304 6.53 19.44 -0.48
CA ALA A 304 5.37 18.81 -1.10
C ALA A 304 4.22 19.81 -1.31
N ARG A 305 3.94 20.06 -2.58
CA ARG A 305 3.06 21.13 -3.09
C ARG A 305 1.60 20.72 -3.02
N ALA A 306 0.71 21.61 -2.55
CA ALA A 306 -0.74 21.56 -2.79
C ALA A 306 -1.47 20.24 -2.48
N VAL A 307 -0.96 19.45 -1.53
CA VAL A 307 -1.63 18.23 -1.08
C VAL A 307 -2.30 18.49 0.26
N GLY A 308 -3.63 18.46 0.28
CA GLY A 308 -4.38 18.44 1.53
C GLY A 308 -4.09 17.11 2.21
N ALA A 309 -3.66 17.14 3.47
CA ALA A 309 -3.33 15.91 4.18
C ALA A 309 -4.40 15.63 5.24
N VAL A 310 -4.97 14.43 5.21
CA VAL A 310 -5.81 13.92 6.28
C VAL A 310 -5.04 12.82 6.98
N LEU A 311 -4.69 13.06 8.25
CA LEU A 311 -4.14 12.02 9.10
C LEU A 311 -5.31 11.19 9.64
N VAL A 312 -5.33 9.92 9.24
CA VAL A 312 -6.31 8.92 9.68
C VAL A 312 -5.71 8.16 10.87
N ALA A 313 -6.34 8.31 12.03
CA ALA A 313 -5.98 7.66 13.29
C ALA A 313 -6.98 6.57 13.68
#